data_AF-A0A6J2UYS9-F1
#
_entry.id   AF-A0A6J2UYS9-F1
#
_cell.length_a   1.000
_cell.length_b   1.000
_cell.length_c   1.000
_cell.angle_alpha   90.00
_cell.angle_beta   90.00
_cell.angle_gamma   90.00
#
_symmetry.space_group_name_H-M   'P 1'
#
loop_
_entity.id
_entity.type
_entity.pdbx_description
1 polymer ?
#
loop_
_entity_poly.entity_id
_entity_poly.type
_entity_poly.pdbx_seq_one_letter_code
_entity_poly.pdbx_strand_id
1 'polypeptide(L)'
;MHRTTRIKITELNPHLMCVLCGGYFIDATTIIECLHSFCKMCIVRYLETSKYCPICDVQVHKTKPLLNIRSDKTLQDIVYKLVPGLFKNEMKRRRDFYAAHPSVDASNGSNEDRGEVADEEKRIITDDEIISLSIEFFDPNRAKHQGNAEETQTKEEVNNKRYLQCPAAMTVMHLRKFLRSKMDIPCTFQIEVMYEDEPLKDYYTLMDIAYIYTWRRNGPLPLKYRVRPSCKKMKISHPQDDLNSANRSESDSASDKASSPAGVASTSSPLPSPSTPAQSSHSHFPHISNPVNGTSMTSPNRQFTFGNKVRKASLNGSSTSSG
;
A
#
# COMPACT_ATOMS: atom_id res chain seq x y z
N MET A 1 20.16 -5.62 3.05
CA MET A 1 19.89 -4.19 2.83
C MET A 1 18.50 -4.07 2.24
N HIS A 2 17.50 -3.55 2.96
CA HIS A 2 16.20 -3.23 2.37
C HIS A 2 16.33 -1.88 1.65
N ARG A 3 16.58 -1.95 0.34
CA ARG A 3 16.72 -0.78 -0.53
C ARG A 3 15.38 -0.56 -1.22
N THR A 4 14.81 0.64 -1.16
CA THR A 4 13.60 0.98 -1.90
C THR A 4 13.85 0.77 -3.40
N THR A 5 13.23 -0.25 -3.98
CA THR A 5 13.27 -0.53 -5.41
C THR A 5 12.14 0.22 -6.11
N ARG A 6 12.40 0.67 -7.34
CA ARG A 6 11.37 1.24 -8.22
C ARG A 6 11.34 0.39 -9.48
N ILE A 7 10.21 -0.27 -9.71
CA ILE A 7 9.95 -1.15 -10.86
C ILE A 7 8.83 -0.47 -11.67
N LYS A 8 8.88 -0.55 -13.01
CA LYS A 8 7.80 0.01 -13.83
C LYS A 8 6.58 -0.89 -13.73
N ILE A 9 5.40 -0.29 -13.52
CA ILE A 9 4.15 -1.05 -13.43
C ILE A 9 3.91 -1.92 -14.68
N THR A 10 4.33 -1.47 -15.85
CA THR A 10 4.28 -2.21 -17.13
C THR A 10 5.00 -3.56 -17.11
N GLU A 11 6.05 -3.71 -16.28
CA GLU A 11 6.78 -4.97 -16.10
C GLU A 11 6.00 -5.95 -15.19
N LEU A 12 5.11 -5.43 -14.34
CA LEU A 12 4.25 -6.22 -13.44
C LEU A 12 2.88 -6.53 -14.07
N ASN A 13 2.41 -5.71 -15.01
CA ASN A 13 1.10 -5.85 -15.67
C ASN A 13 0.73 -7.28 -16.12
N PRO A 14 1.63 -8.10 -16.72
CA PRO A 14 1.32 -9.48 -17.09
C PRO A 14 0.84 -10.36 -15.93
N HIS A 15 1.16 -10.01 -14.69
CA HIS A 15 0.79 -10.72 -13.46
C HIS A 15 -0.42 -10.08 -12.73
N LEU A 16 -0.92 -8.93 -13.20
CA LEU A 16 -1.96 -8.13 -12.54
C LEU A 16 -3.22 -7.92 -13.40
N MET A 17 -3.20 -8.38 -14.66
CA MET A 17 -4.29 -8.17 -15.64
C MET A 17 -5.07 -9.46 -15.95
N CYS A 18 -6.38 -9.30 -16.09
CA CYS A 18 -7.31 -10.35 -16.49
C CYS A 18 -7.38 -10.48 -18.01
N VAL A 19 -6.99 -11.65 -18.54
CA VAL A 19 -7.01 -11.93 -19.99
C VAL A 19 -8.40 -11.83 -20.64
N LEU A 20 -9.48 -12.03 -19.87
CA LEU A 20 -10.86 -11.99 -20.38
C LEU A 20 -11.38 -10.56 -20.65
N CYS A 21 -10.81 -9.53 -20.01
CA CYS A 21 -11.26 -8.14 -20.18
C CYS A 21 -10.14 -7.13 -20.50
N GLY A 22 -8.87 -7.55 -20.44
CA GLY A 22 -7.71 -6.68 -20.68
C GLY A 22 -7.43 -5.65 -19.57
N GLY A 23 -8.23 -5.60 -18.52
CA GLY A 23 -8.05 -4.71 -17.36
C GLY A 23 -7.35 -5.40 -16.18
N TYR A 24 -7.01 -4.63 -15.15
CA TYR A 24 -6.53 -5.18 -13.87
C TYR A 24 -7.57 -6.07 -13.19
N PHE A 25 -7.11 -7.00 -12.34
CA PHE A 25 -8.02 -7.83 -11.54
C PHE A 25 -8.88 -6.98 -10.59
N ILE A 26 -10.20 -7.18 -10.70
CA ILE A 26 -11.24 -6.70 -9.78
C ILE A 26 -12.00 -7.93 -9.28
N ASP A 27 -12.09 -8.08 -7.96
CA ASP A 27 -12.54 -9.29 -7.27
C ASP A 27 -11.86 -10.56 -7.86
N ALA A 28 -10.52 -10.61 -7.77
CA ALA A 28 -9.71 -11.71 -8.29
C ALA A 28 -10.28 -13.07 -7.86
N THR A 29 -10.44 -13.96 -8.83
CA THR A 29 -11.08 -15.26 -8.69
C THR A 29 -10.26 -16.29 -9.46
N THR A 30 -9.77 -17.29 -8.75
CA THR A 30 -8.79 -18.27 -9.23
C THR A 30 -9.47 -19.64 -9.40
N ILE A 31 -9.20 -20.30 -10.53
CA ILE A 31 -9.60 -21.68 -10.79
C ILE A 31 -8.71 -22.62 -9.97
N ILE A 32 -9.30 -23.50 -9.16
CA ILE A 32 -8.54 -24.38 -8.25
C ILE A 32 -7.64 -25.36 -9.02
N GLU A 33 -8.17 -25.99 -10.07
CA GLU A 33 -7.50 -27.08 -10.80
C GLU A 33 -6.24 -26.66 -11.58
N CYS A 34 -6.09 -25.37 -11.90
CA CYS A 34 -4.97 -24.87 -12.72
C CYS A 34 -4.36 -23.54 -12.26
N LEU A 35 -4.85 -22.98 -11.15
CA LEU A 35 -4.37 -21.73 -10.53
C LEU A 35 -4.36 -20.50 -11.45
N HIS A 36 -5.14 -20.51 -12.52
CA HIS A 36 -5.36 -19.32 -13.36
C HIS A 36 -6.42 -18.39 -12.77
N SER A 37 -6.08 -17.10 -12.73
CA SER A 37 -6.87 -16.05 -12.09
C SER A 37 -7.52 -15.09 -13.10
N PHE A 38 -8.71 -14.59 -12.74
CA PHE A 38 -9.57 -13.74 -13.56
C PHE A 38 -10.36 -12.77 -12.65
N CYS A 39 -11.00 -11.73 -13.19
CA CYS A 39 -12.01 -10.98 -12.44
C CYS A 39 -13.25 -11.86 -12.20
N LYS A 40 -13.85 -11.83 -10.99
CA LYS A 40 -15.05 -12.59 -10.60
C LYS A 40 -16.13 -12.60 -11.68
N MET A 41 -16.57 -11.42 -12.11
CA MET A 41 -17.65 -11.28 -13.10
C MET A 41 -17.26 -11.84 -14.49
N CYS A 42 -15.99 -11.77 -14.87
CA CYS A 42 -15.51 -12.28 -16.15
C CYS A 42 -15.52 -13.80 -16.19
N ILE A 43 -14.97 -14.46 -15.16
CA ILE A 43 -14.90 -15.92 -15.14
C ILE A 43 -16.25 -16.58 -14.85
N VAL A 44 -17.09 -15.97 -14.00
CA VAL A 44 -18.46 -16.46 -13.78
C VAL A 44 -19.24 -16.47 -15.09
N ARG A 45 -19.26 -15.34 -15.81
CA ARG A 45 -19.96 -15.23 -17.11
C ARG A 45 -19.39 -16.14 -18.19
N TYR A 46 -18.08 -16.34 -18.23
CA TYR A 46 -17.45 -17.29 -19.17
C TYR A 46 -17.87 -18.75 -18.86
N LEU A 47 -17.92 -19.12 -17.58
CA LEU A 47 -18.27 -20.47 -17.15
C LEU A 47 -19.77 -20.81 -17.22
N GLU A 48 -20.62 -19.86 -17.64
CA GLU A 48 -22.00 -20.12 -18.06
C GLU A 48 -22.06 -20.88 -19.41
N THR A 49 -21.06 -20.68 -20.29
CA THR A 49 -21.02 -21.25 -21.64
C THR A 49 -19.93 -22.31 -21.83
N SER A 50 -18.88 -22.29 -21.01
CA SER A 50 -17.75 -23.23 -21.08
C SER A 50 -17.48 -23.91 -19.73
N LYS A 51 -16.85 -25.09 -19.78
CA LYS A 51 -16.38 -25.85 -18.60
C LYS A 51 -14.86 -25.97 -18.52
N TYR A 52 -14.14 -25.28 -19.40
CA TYR A 52 -12.69 -25.38 -19.57
C TYR A 52 -12.01 -24.05 -19.24
N CYS A 53 -10.75 -24.08 -18.84
CA CYS A 53 -10.00 -22.87 -18.50
C CYS A 53 -9.73 -22.01 -19.76
N PRO A 54 -10.00 -20.68 -19.75
CA PRO A 54 -9.71 -19.80 -20.90
C PRO A 54 -8.25 -19.69 -21.35
N ILE A 55 -7.29 -20.24 -20.58
CA ILE A 55 -5.84 -20.10 -20.82
C ILE A 55 -5.20 -21.43 -21.22
N CYS A 56 -5.62 -22.55 -20.62
CA CYS A 56 -4.96 -23.85 -20.78
C CYS A 56 -5.91 -25.01 -21.10
N ASP A 57 -7.19 -24.74 -21.35
CA ASP A 57 -8.23 -25.72 -21.69
C ASP A 57 -8.41 -26.89 -20.70
N VAL A 58 -7.83 -26.80 -19.49
CA VAL A 58 -8.06 -27.75 -18.40
C VAL A 58 -9.53 -27.68 -17.97
N GLN A 59 -10.20 -28.84 -17.84
CA GLN A 59 -11.59 -28.90 -17.41
C GLN A 59 -11.72 -28.43 -15.96
N VAL A 60 -12.43 -27.32 -15.75
CA VAL A 60 -12.66 -26.70 -14.44
C VAL A 60 -13.48 -27.61 -13.53
N HIS A 61 -14.55 -28.21 -14.06
CA HIS A 61 -15.36 -29.21 -13.37
C HIS A 61 -16.28 -29.94 -14.38
N LYS A 62 -16.61 -31.22 -14.13
CA LYS A 62 -17.41 -32.07 -15.05
C LYS A 62 -18.80 -31.50 -15.36
N THR A 63 -19.51 -31.02 -14.33
CA THR A 63 -20.90 -30.53 -14.43
C THR A 63 -21.06 -29.05 -14.10
N LYS A 64 -20.69 -28.63 -12.88
CA LYS A 64 -20.85 -27.27 -12.34
C LYS A 64 -19.49 -26.55 -12.16
N PRO A 65 -18.96 -25.83 -13.16
CA PRO A 65 -17.65 -25.18 -13.09
C PRO A 65 -17.51 -24.14 -11.97
N LEU A 66 -18.61 -23.49 -11.57
CA LEU A 66 -18.64 -22.52 -10.45
C LEU A 66 -18.28 -23.11 -9.07
N LEU A 67 -18.23 -24.44 -8.90
CA LEU A 67 -17.79 -25.07 -7.65
C LEU A 67 -16.27 -25.06 -7.46
N ASN A 68 -15.52 -24.97 -8.57
CA ASN A 68 -14.06 -25.10 -8.62
C ASN A 68 -13.35 -23.75 -8.89
N ILE A 69 -14.02 -22.64 -8.53
CA ILE A 69 -13.43 -21.29 -8.50
C ILE A 69 -13.50 -20.73 -7.08
N ARG A 70 -12.49 -19.95 -6.67
CA ARG A 70 -12.42 -19.31 -5.34
C ARG A 70 -12.00 -17.85 -5.46
N SER A 71 -12.55 -16.99 -4.61
CA SER A 71 -12.08 -15.61 -4.46
C SER A 71 -10.65 -15.62 -3.92
N ASP A 72 -9.75 -14.94 -4.62
CA ASP A 72 -8.33 -14.85 -4.29
C ASP A 72 -8.03 -13.49 -3.66
N LYS A 73 -8.34 -13.38 -2.35
CA LYS A 73 -8.17 -12.11 -1.64
C LYS A 73 -6.70 -11.69 -1.54
N THR A 74 -5.76 -12.63 -1.52
CA THR A 74 -4.32 -12.34 -1.51
C THR A 74 -3.87 -11.71 -2.82
N LEU A 75 -4.25 -12.28 -3.98
CA LEU A 75 -3.95 -11.67 -5.28
C LEU A 75 -4.64 -10.31 -5.42
N GLN A 76 -5.89 -10.18 -4.97
CA GLN A 76 -6.59 -8.89 -5.03
C GLN A 76 -5.93 -7.81 -4.14
N ASP A 77 -5.49 -8.17 -2.93
CA ASP A 77 -4.75 -7.27 -2.04
C ASP A 77 -3.39 -6.87 -2.64
N ILE A 78 -2.70 -7.78 -3.35
CA ILE A 78 -1.46 -7.48 -4.09
C ILE A 78 -1.74 -6.47 -5.22
N VAL A 79 -2.76 -6.74 -6.06
CA VAL A 79 -3.14 -5.88 -7.18
C VAL A 79 -3.54 -4.48 -6.70
N TYR A 80 -4.35 -4.37 -5.65
CA TYR A 80 -4.75 -3.08 -5.10
C TYR A 80 -3.63 -2.32 -4.37
N LYS A 81 -2.58 -3.00 -3.87
CA LYS A 81 -1.39 -2.34 -3.30
C LYS A 81 -0.38 -1.90 -4.36
N LEU A 82 -0.25 -2.65 -5.46
CA LEU A 82 0.73 -2.37 -6.52
C LEU A 82 0.22 -1.39 -7.57
N VAL A 83 -1.08 -1.35 -7.87
CA VAL A 83 -1.66 -0.45 -8.88
C VAL A 83 -2.18 0.84 -8.22
N PRO A 84 -1.52 2.00 -8.42
CA PRO A 84 -1.88 3.24 -7.72
C PRO A 84 -3.31 3.68 -8.02
N GLY A 85 -4.07 4.00 -6.96
CA GLY A 85 -5.44 4.50 -7.07
C GLY A 85 -6.49 3.49 -7.53
N LEU A 86 -6.14 2.24 -7.90
CA LEU A 86 -7.09 1.27 -8.45
C LEU A 86 -8.26 1.00 -7.50
N PHE A 87 -7.97 0.73 -6.21
CA PHE A 87 -8.99 0.55 -5.18
C PHE A 87 -9.87 1.79 -5.00
N LYS A 88 -9.26 2.99 -4.90
CA LYS A 88 -9.97 4.27 -4.75
C LYS A 88 -10.95 4.49 -5.92
N ASN A 89 -10.51 4.17 -7.14
CA ASN A 89 -11.30 4.29 -8.38
C ASN A 89 -12.43 3.25 -8.46
N GLU A 90 -12.18 2.01 -8.08
CA GLU A 90 -13.20 0.95 -8.06
C GLU A 90 -14.29 1.22 -7.01
N MET A 91 -13.91 1.57 -5.77
CA MET A 91 -14.86 1.97 -4.73
C MET A 91 -15.67 3.22 -5.12
N LYS A 92 -15.07 4.14 -5.90
CA LYS A 92 -15.82 5.27 -6.48
C LYS A 92 -16.87 4.79 -7.49
N ARG A 93 -16.50 3.91 -8.43
CA ARG A 93 -17.43 3.37 -9.45
C ARG A 93 -18.62 2.64 -8.81
N ARG A 94 -18.38 1.83 -7.77
CA ARG A 94 -19.44 1.15 -7.01
C ARG A 94 -20.42 2.16 -6.38
N ARG A 95 -19.91 3.17 -5.68
CA ARG A 95 -20.75 4.23 -5.08
C ARG A 95 -21.52 5.04 -6.12
N ASP A 96 -20.85 5.49 -7.20
CA ASP A 96 -21.48 6.24 -8.29
C ASP A 96 -22.64 5.44 -8.91
N PHE A 97 -22.46 4.12 -9.09
CA PHE A 97 -23.49 3.23 -9.61
C PHE A 97 -24.70 3.12 -8.68
N TYR A 98 -24.49 2.82 -7.40
CA TYR A 98 -25.61 2.68 -6.45
C TYR A 98 -26.32 4.00 -6.13
N ALA A 99 -25.61 5.13 -6.16
CA ALA A 99 -26.22 6.46 -6.05
C ALA A 99 -27.19 6.75 -7.22
N ALA A 100 -26.88 6.26 -8.43
CA ALA A 100 -27.75 6.37 -9.60
C ALA A 100 -28.87 5.31 -9.66
N HIS A 101 -28.79 4.23 -8.87
CA HIS A 101 -29.75 3.10 -8.88
C HIS A 101 -30.29 2.75 -7.48
N PRO A 102 -31.07 3.64 -6.82
CA PRO A 102 -31.48 3.44 -5.42
C PRO A 102 -32.37 2.22 -5.16
N SER A 103 -33.03 1.68 -6.19
CA SER A 103 -34.04 0.62 -6.08
C SER A 103 -33.55 -0.80 -6.40
N VAL A 104 -32.27 -0.98 -6.74
CA VAL A 104 -31.73 -2.29 -7.15
C VAL A 104 -30.98 -2.95 -5.99
N ASP A 105 -31.67 -3.82 -5.26
CA ASP A 105 -31.13 -4.72 -4.22
C ASP A 105 -30.19 -4.06 -3.20
N ALA A 106 -30.50 -2.83 -2.81
CA ALA A 106 -29.64 -2.01 -1.95
C ALA A 106 -29.35 -2.63 -0.57
N SER A 107 -30.15 -3.59 -0.13
CA SER A 107 -30.04 -4.31 1.15
C SER A 107 -29.17 -5.56 1.13
N ASN A 108 -28.78 -6.08 -0.05
CA ASN A 108 -28.28 -7.46 -0.17
C ASN A 108 -26.77 -7.59 -0.45
N GLY A 109 -26.06 -6.48 -0.67
CA GLY A 109 -24.60 -6.44 -0.84
C GLY A 109 -23.86 -6.07 0.44
N SER A 110 -22.59 -6.46 0.56
CA SER A 110 -21.72 -5.98 1.64
C SER A 110 -21.34 -4.50 1.44
N ASN A 111 -20.86 -3.83 2.49
CA ASN A 111 -20.36 -2.45 2.39
C ASN A 111 -19.25 -2.31 1.31
N GLU A 112 -18.37 -3.31 1.15
CA GLU A 112 -17.34 -3.37 0.09
C GLU A 112 -17.97 -3.49 -1.33
N ASP A 113 -19.09 -4.21 -1.48
CA ASP A 113 -19.83 -4.28 -2.75
C ASP A 113 -20.46 -2.93 -3.11
N ARG A 114 -20.91 -2.16 -2.12
CA ARG A 114 -21.47 -0.80 -2.30
C ARG A 114 -20.39 0.27 -2.53
N GLY A 115 -19.12 -0.05 -2.23
CA GLY A 115 -18.02 0.90 -2.19
C GLY A 115 -18.02 1.80 -0.95
N GLU A 116 -18.82 1.45 0.06
CA GLU A 116 -19.00 2.15 1.34
C GLU A 116 -17.99 1.63 2.39
N VAL A 117 -16.69 1.61 2.02
CA VAL A 117 -15.62 1.14 2.91
C VAL A 117 -15.25 2.23 3.91
N ALA A 118 -15.42 1.96 5.21
CA ALA A 118 -15.00 2.85 6.28
C ALA A 118 -13.48 3.04 6.32
N ASP A 119 -12.99 4.21 6.78
CA ASP A 119 -11.56 4.49 6.86
C ASP A 119 -10.79 3.50 7.76
N GLU A 120 -11.47 2.90 8.75
CA GLU A 120 -10.95 1.83 9.62
C GLU A 120 -10.74 0.50 8.88
N GLU A 121 -11.58 0.19 7.88
CA GLU A 121 -11.47 -1.02 7.07
C GLU A 121 -10.51 -0.85 5.87
N LYS A 122 -10.01 0.37 5.65
CA LYS A 122 -9.08 0.70 4.58
C LYS A 122 -7.69 0.09 4.83
N ARG A 123 -7.51 -1.15 4.38
CA ARG A 123 -6.24 -1.93 4.47
C ARG A 123 -5.10 -1.40 3.59
N ILE A 124 -5.41 -0.44 2.72
CA ILE A 124 -4.46 0.15 1.78
C ILE A 124 -4.09 1.53 2.31
N ILE A 125 -2.79 1.71 2.52
CA ILE A 125 -2.11 2.97 2.80
C ILE A 125 -1.30 3.29 1.54
N THR A 126 -1.49 4.48 1.00
CA THR A 126 -0.67 5.01 -0.12
C THR A 126 0.27 6.11 0.40
N ASP A 127 1.34 6.39 -0.34
CA ASP A 127 2.44 7.27 0.11
C ASP A 127 2.03 8.75 0.23
N ASP A 128 0.99 9.16 -0.50
CA ASP A 128 0.30 10.45 -0.45
C ASP A 128 -0.64 10.63 0.77
N GLU A 129 -0.96 9.56 1.51
CA GLU A 129 -1.93 9.64 2.61
C GLU A 129 -1.35 10.27 3.88
N ILE A 130 -2.20 10.94 4.65
CA ILE A 130 -1.86 11.43 5.98
C ILE A 130 -2.14 10.34 7.01
N ILE A 131 -1.14 9.99 7.80
CA ILE A 131 -1.23 9.09 8.95
C ILE A 131 -1.30 9.93 10.22
N SER A 132 -2.31 9.66 11.05
CA SER A 132 -2.36 10.14 12.43
C SER A 132 -1.52 9.23 13.31
N LEU A 133 -0.57 9.80 14.06
CA LEU A 133 0.29 9.09 14.99
C LEU A 133 0.32 9.76 16.35
N SER A 134 0.68 8.99 17.37
CA SER A 134 1.00 9.49 18.71
C SER A 134 2.46 9.20 19.01
N ILE A 135 3.12 10.10 19.74
CA ILE A 135 4.51 9.93 20.16
C ILE A 135 4.68 10.35 21.62
N GLU A 136 5.23 9.44 22.42
CA GLU A 136 5.47 9.63 23.86
C GLU A 136 6.91 9.28 24.26
N PHE A 137 7.39 9.87 25.35
CA PHE A 137 8.68 9.49 25.92
C PHE A 137 8.56 8.14 26.62
N PHE A 138 9.48 7.22 26.31
CA PHE A 138 9.57 5.92 26.97
C PHE A 138 10.22 6.07 28.35
N ASP A 139 9.44 5.84 29.39
CA ASP A 139 9.90 5.78 30.78
C ASP A 139 10.11 4.31 31.21
N PRO A 140 11.37 3.86 31.44
CA PRO A 140 11.67 2.50 31.88
C PRO A 140 11.11 2.14 33.27
N ASN A 141 10.79 3.14 34.10
CA ASN A 141 10.26 2.92 35.45
C ASN A 141 8.76 2.65 35.41
N ARG A 142 8.01 3.39 34.59
CA ARG A 142 6.57 3.15 34.37
C ARG A 142 6.27 1.74 33.83
N ALA A 143 7.11 1.23 32.92
CA ALA A 143 6.96 -0.11 32.36
C ALA A 143 6.96 -1.24 33.42
N LYS A 144 7.60 -1.03 34.58
CA LYS A 144 7.63 -2.01 35.69
C LYS A 144 6.40 -1.98 36.58
N HIS A 145 5.68 -0.85 36.62
CA HIS A 145 4.46 -0.71 37.44
C HIS A 145 3.17 -1.13 36.72
N GLN A 146 3.23 -1.32 35.40
CA GLN A 146 2.07 -1.71 34.58
C GLN A 146 1.52 -3.13 34.87
N GLY A 147 2.20 -3.91 35.73
CA GLY A 147 1.75 -5.24 36.14
C GLY A 147 0.84 -5.29 37.37
N ASN A 148 0.56 -4.17 38.06
CA ASN A 148 -0.17 -4.21 39.34
C ASN A 148 -0.90 -2.89 39.71
N ALA A 149 -1.74 -2.36 38.82
CA ALA A 149 -2.59 -1.20 39.13
C ALA A 149 -3.99 -1.35 38.53
N GLU A 150 -4.98 -1.52 39.40
CA GLU A 150 -6.40 -1.34 39.07
C GLU A 150 -6.70 0.13 38.73
N GLU A 151 -7.89 0.37 38.15
CA GLU A 151 -8.25 1.62 37.49
C GLU A 151 -8.23 2.85 38.41
N THR A 152 -7.22 3.70 38.28
CA THR A 152 -7.34 5.14 38.61
C THR A 152 -6.46 5.96 37.68
N GLN A 153 -6.90 6.16 36.42
CA GLN A 153 -6.25 7.09 35.50
C GLN A 153 -6.35 8.53 36.02
N THR A 154 -5.30 9.01 36.66
CA THR A 154 -5.20 10.41 37.09
C THR A 154 -4.93 11.31 35.87
N LYS A 155 -5.52 12.51 35.87
CA LYS A 155 -5.50 13.44 34.71
C LYS A 155 -4.10 13.82 34.22
N GLU A 156 -3.05 13.59 34.99
CA GLU A 156 -1.66 13.86 34.61
C GLU A 156 -1.09 12.86 33.59
N GLU A 157 -1.58 11.61 33.56
CA GLU A 157 -1.06 10.60 32.62
C GLU A 157 -1.35 10.92 31.15
N VAL A 158 -2.39 11.71 30.90
CA VAL A 158 -2.84 12.09 29.55
C VAL A 158 -1.86 13.05 28.85
N ASN A 159 -1.01 13.75 29.60
CA ASN A 159 -0.25 14.91 29.08
C ASN A 159 1.11 14.57 28.42
N ASN A 160 1.58 13.32 28.51
CA ASN A 160 2.89 12.91 27.98
C ASN A 160 2.86 12.42 26.52
N LYS A 161 1.66 12.24 25.94
CA LYS A 161 1.45 11.86 24.53
C LYS A 161 1.26 13.11 23.67
N ARG A 162 2.04 13.22 22.59
CA ARG A 162 1.84 14.24 21.54
C ARG A 162 1.27 13.57 20.30
N TYR A 163 0.25 14.17 19.68
CA TYR A 163 -0.35 13.67 18.45
C TYR A 163 0.15 14.47 17.26
N LEU A 164 0.38 13.80 16.13
CA LEU A 164 0.90 14.37 14.90
C LEU A 164 0.15 13.80 13.70
N GLN A 165 -0.06 14.64 12.69
CA GLN A 165 -0.47 14.23 11.35
C GLN A 165 0.74 14.35 10.42
N CYS A 166 1.10 13.24 9.78
CA CYS A 166 2.31 13.15 8.95
C CYS A 166 2.01 12.42 7.64
N PRO A 167 2.59 12.84 6.49
CA PRO A 167 2.55 12.05 5.26
C PRO A 167 3.10 10.63 5.49
N ALA A 168 2.45 9.63 4.90
CA ALA A 168 2.79 8.22 5.07
C ALA A 168 4.23 7.90 4.63
N ALA A 169 4.74 8.63 3.63
CA ALA A 169 6.13 8.59 3.17
C ALA A 169 7.18 9.18 4.15
N MET A 170 6.77 9.79 5.27
CA MET A 170 7.71 10.31 6.29
C MET A 170 8.47 9.15 6.95
N THR A 171 9.79 9.29 7.12
CA THR A 171 10.65 8.25 7.71
C THR A 171 10.89 8.41 9.21
N VAL A 172 11.31 7.33 9.86
CA VAL A 172 11.84 7.34 11.24
C VAL A 172 12.99 8.34 11.39
N MET A 173 13.86 8.49 10.37
CA MET A 173 14.91 9.52 10.34
C MET A 173 14.36 10.95 10.37
N HIS A 174 13.15 11.20 9.85
CA HIS A 174 12.49 12.50 9.98
C HIS A 174 11.95 12.69 11.41
N LEU A 175 11.30 11.69 12.01
CA LEU A 175 10.79 11.73 13.40
C LEU A 175 11.89 11.97 14.44
N ARG A 176 12.93 11.12 14.49
CA ARG A 176 14.25 11.62 14.09
C ARG A 176 14.66 13.04 14.47
N LYS A 177 14.97 13.78 13.41
CA LYS A 177 15.40 15.18 13.43
C LYS A 177 14.33 16.09 14.07
N PHE A 178 13.05 15.79 13.89
CA PHE A 178 11.95 16.52 14.52
C PHE A 178 12.04 16.49 16.05
N LEU A 179 12.13 15.31 16.68
CA LEU A 179 12.28 15.16 18.13
C LEU A 179 13.54 15.88 18.64
N ARG A 180 14.66 15.75 17.91
CA ARG A 180 15.90 16.45 18.25
C ARG A 180 15.71 17.95 18.33
N SER A 181 15.09 18.55 17.31
CA SER A 181 14.85 19.99 17.23
C SER A 181 13.74 20.45 18.17
N LYS A 182 12.72 19.63 18.41
CA LYS A 182 11.54 20.01 19.21
C LYS A 182 11.77 19.95 20.71
N MET A 183 12.68 19.07 21.15
CA MET A 183 13.03 18.82 22.55
C MET A 183 14.46 19.27 22.89
N ASP A 184 15.11 20.02 21.99
CA ASP A 184 16.50 20.52 22.09
C ASP A 184 17.53 19.47 22.56
N ILE A 185 17.47 18.27 21.98
CA ILE A 185 18.29 17.13 22.43
C ILE A 185 19.72 17.24 21.87
N PRO A 186 20.76 17.37 22.72
CA PRO A 186 22.13 17.57 22.23
C PRO A 186 22.66 16.42 21.38
N CYS A 187 23.61 16.71 20.48
CA CYS A 187 24.21 15.70 19.61
C CYS A 187 25.11 14.67 20.33
N THR A 188 25.30 14.82 21.64
CA THR A 188 25.91 13.83 22.54
C THR A 188 24.95 12.70 22.90
N PHE A 189 23.65 12.82 22.60
CA PHE A 189 22.66 11.77 22.79
C PHE A 189 22.18 11.18 21.46
N GLN A 190 21.75 9.92 21.49
CA GLN A 190 21.03 9.24 20.41
C GLN A 190 19.54 9.19 20.75
N ILE A 191 18.69 9.29 19.72
CA ILE A 191 17.23 9.20 19.86
C ILE A 191 16.80 7.93 19.13
N GLU A 192 16.15 7.03 19.85
CA GLU A 192 15.52 5.84 19.28
C GLU A 192 14.02 6.02 19.27
N VAL A 193 13.42 5.97 18.08
CA VAL A 193 11.97 5.85 17.90
C VAL A 193 11.65 4.37 17.89
N MET A 194 10.59 4.00 18.60
CA MET A 194 10.22 2.62 18.89
C MET A 194 8.74 2.41 18.58
N TYR A 195 8.40 1.20 18.12
CA TYR A 195 7.02 0.69 18.16
C TYR A 195 6.98 -0.35 19.29
N GLU A 196 6.01 -0.23 20.20
CA GLU A 196 6.01 -0.97 21.47
C GLU A 196 7.35 -0.82 22.22
N ASP A 197 8.19 -1.86 22.26
CA ASP A 197 9.53 -1.86 22.86
C ASP A 197 10.68 -2.05 21.83
N GLU A 198 10.35 -2.15 20.53
CA GLU A 198 11.32 -2.41 19.46
C GLU A 198 11.85 -1.12 18.79
N PRO A 199 13.17 -0.92 18.67
CA PRO A 199 13.75 0.23 17.98
C PRO A 199 13.68 0.12 16.45
N LEU A 200 12.96 1.06 15.84
CA LEU A 200 12.68 1.13 14.42
C LEU A 200 13.90 1.61 13.61
N LYS A 201 13.98 1.19 12.34
CA LYS A 201 15.08 1.57 11.44
C LYS A 201 14.83 2.93 10.79
N ASP A 202 15.88 3.74 10.68
CA ASP A 202 15.90 5.08 10.07
C ASP A 202 15.13 5.21 8.75
N TYR A 203 15.24 4.19 7.90
CA TYR A 203 14.72 4.16 6.55
C TYR A 203 13.27 3.66 6.44
N TYR A 204 12.67 3.16 7.53
CA TYR A 204 11.25 2.83 7.55
C TYR A 204 10.42 4.11 7.44
N THR A 205 9.46 4.11 6.54
CA THR A 205 8.38 5.10 6.44
C THR A 205 7.28 4.80 7.46
N LEU A 206 6.37 5.75 7.72
CA LEU A 206 5.17 5.50 8.52
C LEU A 206 4.27 4.45 7.86
N MET A 207 4.23 4.42 6.52
CA MET A 207 3.59 3.37 5.73
C MET A 207 4.22 1.99 6.02
N ASP A 208 5.56 1.88 6.03
CA ASP A 208 6.25 0.62 6.34
C ASP A 208 5.92 0.15 7.75
N ILE A 209 5.97 1.04 8.76
CA ILE A 209 5.66 0.69 10.16
C ILE A 209 4.21 0.18 10.25
N ALA A 210 3.27 0.89 9.63
CA ALA A 210 1.86 0.48 9.66
C ALA A 210 1.63 -0.89 9.00
N TYR A 211 2.35 -1.22 7.91
CA TYR A 211 2.26 -2.55 7.29
C TYR A 211 2.97 -3.64 8.09
N ILE A 212 4.19 -3.38 8.59
CA ILE A 212 5.00 -4.35 9.36
C ILE A 212 4.25 -4.78 10.63
N TYR A 213 3.71 -3.81 11.38
CA TYR A 213 2.99 -4.07 12.63
C TYR A 213 1.47 -4.19 12.44
N THR A 214 1.00 -4.28 11.19
CA THR A 214 -0.41 -4.51 10.81
C THR A 214 -1.44 -3.53 11.40
N TRP A 215 -1.03 -2.27 11.63
CA TRP A 215 -1.87 -1.23 12.24
C TRP A 215 -3.12 -0.94 11.39
N ARG A 216 -4.29 -0.98 12.03
CA ARG A 216 -5.61 -0.94 11.36
C ARG A 216 -6.37 0.38 11.51
N ARG A 217 -5.68 1.50 11.74
CA ARG A 217 -6.33 2.83 11.92
C ARG A 217 -7.28 2.94 13.13
N ASN A 218 -7.34 1.92 14.00
CA ASN A 218 -8.04 1.92 15.30
C ASN A 218 -7.35 2.90 16.29
N GLY A 219 -7.54 4.20 16.08
CA GLY A 219 -6.76 5.24 16.74
C GLY A 219 -5.38 5.47 16.12
N PRO A 220 -4.65 6.52 16.56
CA PRO A 220 -3.39 6.94 15.96
C PRO A 220 -2.27 5.91 16.16
N LEU A 221 -1.38 5.79 15.17
CA LEU A 221 -0.22 4.89 15.21
C LEU A 221 0.64 5.18 16.47
N PRO A 222 0.77 4.23 17.42
CA PRO A 222 1.45 4.48 18.69
C PRO A 222 2.97 4.29 18.54
N LEU A 223 3.71 5.40 18.69
CA LEU A 223 5.18 5.40 18.71
C LEU A 223 5.68 5.86 20.08
N LYS A 224 6.82 5.33 20.50
CA LYS A 224 7.55 5.82 21.67
C LYS A 224 8.92 6.35 21.23
N TYR A 225 9.57 7.16 22.06
CA TYR A 225 10.98 7.49 21.86
C TYR A 225 11.77 7.46 23.17
N ARG A 226 13.02 7.03 23.10
CA ARG A 226 13.98 7.14 24.21
C ARG A 226 15.24 7.88 23.79
N VAL A 227 15.89 8.47 24.78
CA VAL A 227 17.14 9.22 24.61
C VAL A 227 18.25 8.46 25.36
N ARG A 228 19.33 8.10 24.67
CA ARG A 228 20.47 7.38 25.26
C ARG A 228 21.77 8.18 25.08
N PRO A 229 22.70 8.20 26.04
CA PRO A 229 24.03 8.76 25.82
C PRO A 229 24.70 8.10 24.62
N SER A 230 25.22 8.90 23.68
CA SER A 230 26.01 8.39 22.58
C SER A 230 27.41 8.09 23.10
N CYS A 231 27.78 6.81 23.20
CA CYS A 231 29.14 6.38 23.50
C CYS A 231 30.09 6.73 22.33
N LYS A 232 30.42 8.02 22.17
CA LYS A 232 31.58 8.45 21.40
C LYS A 232 32.80 7.97 22.19
N LYS A 233 33.55 7.00 21.66
CA LYS A 233 34.87 6.66 22.20
C LYS A 233 35.67 7.95 22.32
N MET A 234 36.05 8.34 23.53
CA MET A 234 36.97 9.45 23.72
C MET A 234 38.27 9.09 23.02
N LYS A 235 38.64 9.89 22.02
CA LYS A 235 39.99 9.86 21.47
C LYS A 235 40.87 10.51 22.55
N ILE A 236 41.57 9.69 23.33
CA ILE A 236 42.48 10.18 24.37
C ILE A 236 43.57 10.99 23.67
N SER A 237 43.52 12.30 23.83
CA SER A 237 44.68 13.17 23.63
C SER A 237 45.59 13.02 24.83
N HIS A 238 46.82 12.59 24.59
CA HIS A 238 47.87 12.54 25.60
C HIS A 238 48.12 13.97 26.14
N PRO A 239 48.12 14.20 27.46
CA PRO A 239 48.75 15.38 28.02
C PRO A 239 50.26 15.15 28.09
N GLN A 240 51.04 16.14 27.67
CA GLN A 240 52.45 16.21 28.01
C GLN A 240 52.80 17.66 28.30
N ASP A 241 53.05 17.94 29.57
CA ASP A 241 53.49 19.23 30.07
C ASP A 241 55.01 19.42 29.91
N ASP A 242 55.43 20.67 30.15
CA ASP A 242 56.74 21.14 30.58
C ASP A 242 57.86 21.53 29.57
N LEU A 243 58.02 22.87 29.49
CA LEU A 243 59.24 23.67 29.76
C LEU A 243 60.26 24.01 28.66
N ASN A 244 60.33 25.32 28.37
CA ASN A 244 61.50 26.20 28.17
C ASN A 244 62.71 25.71 27.34
N SER A 245 63.04 26.43 26.25
CA SER A 245 63.87 27.66 26.33
C SER A 245 64.29 28.17 24.93
N ALA A 246 64.76 29.41 24.87
CA ALA A 246 65.07 30.16 23.65
C ALA A 246 66.20 29.58 22.78
N ASN A 247 66.07 29.76 21.45
CA ASN A 247 67.12 30.48 20.72
C ASN A 247 66.61 31.22 19.46
N ARG A 248 67.42 32.14 18.95
CA ARG A 248 67.09 33.20 17.96
C ARG A 248 67.30 32.82 16.49
N SER A 249 66.86 33.73 15.62
CA SER A 249 67.19 34.03 14.20
C SER A 249 65.98 33.85 13.26
N GLU A 250 65.38 34.92 12.72
CA GLU A 250 65.83 35.73 11.54
C GLU A 250 65.75 34.90 10.24
N SER A 251 65.01 35.26 9.18
CA SER A 251 64.28 36.51 8.84
C SER A 251 63.13 36.26 7.84
N ASP A 252 62.27 37.28 7.61
CA ASP A 252 61.62 37.70 6.34
C ASP A 252 60.93 36.66 5.39
N SER A 253 59.80 36.95 4.71
CA SER A 253 59.06 38.20 4.51
C SER A 253 57.59 37.94 4.10
N ALA A 254 56.80 39.00 3.98
CA ALA A 254 55.40 39.01 3.48
C ALA A 254 55.35 38.74 1.93
N SER A 255 54.21 38.59 1.22
CA SER A 255 52.78 38.73 1.53
C SER A 255 51.88 38.09 0.44
N ASP A 256 50.59 37.92 0.76
CA ASP A 256 49.38 38.04 -0.09
C ASP A 256 49.04 37.17 -1.36
N LYS A 257 47.78 36.71 -1.32
CA LYS A 257 46.72 36.62 -2.37
C LYS A 257 46.86 35.78 -3.67
N ALA A 258 46.04 34.73 -3.69
CA ALA A 258 44.84 34.53 -4.53
C ALA A 258 44.88 34.58 -6.08
N SER A 259 44.26 33.57 -6.70
CA SER A 259 43.31 33.60 -7.85
C SER A 259 43.46 32.41 -8.81
N SER A 260 42.36 31.97 -9.41
CA SER A 260 42.27 30.86 -10.39
C SER A 260 42.86 31.23 -11.77
N PRO A 261 42.97 30.25 -12.70
CA PRO A 261 42.04 30.29 -13.84
C PRO A 261 41.51 28.91 -14.30
N ALA A 262 40.72 28.89 -15.39
CA ALA A 262 39.97 27.73 -15.91
C ALA A 262 40.13 27.56 -17.46
N GLY A 263 39.68 26.40 -17.99
CA GLY A 263 39.68 26.05 -19.43
C GLY A 263 41.04 25.52 -19.94
N VAL A 264 41.20 24.82 -21.08
CA VAL A 264 40.33 24.31 -22.17
C VAL A 264 41.15 23.22 -22.94
N ALA A 265 40.66 22.31 -23.83
CA ALA A 265 39.34 21.99 -24.42
C ALA A 265 39.26 20.47 -24.79
N SER A 266 38.34 20.06 -25.68
CA SER A 266 38.27 18.72 -26.32
C SER A 266 38.23 18.81 -27.86
N THR A 267 38.62 17.74 -28.58
CA THR A 267 38.64 17.69 -30.07
C THR A 267 37.86 16.49 -30.68
N SER A 268 37.27 16.73 -31.85
CA SER A 268 36.53 15.84 -32.78
C SER A 268 37.46 14.90 -33.61
N SER A 269 37.09 13.95 -34.49
CA SER A 269 35.86 13.29 -35.06
C SER A 269 36.35 12.12 -35.98
N PRO A 270 35.63 11.48 -36.96
CA PRO A 270 34.18 11.31 -37.28
C PRO A 270 33.73 9.83 -37.59
N LEU A 271 32.47 9.70 -38.05
CA LEU A 271 31.74 8.53 -38.64
C LEU A 271 32.30 7.96 -39.98
N PRO A 272 31.91 6.74 -40.45
CA PRO A 272 30.70 6.55 -41.31
C PRO A 272 29.88 5.24 -41.13
N SER A 273 28.69 5.17 -41.77
CA SER A 273 27.77 4.01 -41.88
C SER A 273 27.77 3.40 -43.30
N PRO A 274 27.22 2.18 -43.56
CA PRO A 274 25.87 2.09 -44.18
C PRO A 274 24.99 0.81 -43.97
N SER A 275 23.67 1.01 -44.09
CA SER A 275 22.61 0.20 -44.77
C SER A 275 22.22 -1.28 -44.49
N THR A 276 21.10 -1.48 -43.77
CA THR A 276 19.90 -2.34 -44.12
C THR A 276 20.02 -3.91 -44.09
N PRO A 277 18.93 -4.72 -44.18
CA PRO A 277 18.35 -5.35 -42.98
C PRO A 277 18.11 -6.88 -43.04
N ALA A 278 17.86 -7.54 -41.90
CA ALA A 278 17.44 -8.94 -41.83
C ALA A 278 16.28 -9.16 -40.84
N GLN A 279 15.45 -10.17 -41.11
CA GLN A 279 14.14 -10.41 -40.50
C GLN A 279 14.21 -10.98 -39.07
N SER A 280 13.19 -10.70 -38.26
CA SER A 280 12.78 -11.56 -37.14
C SER A 280 11.26 -11.75 -37.14
N SER A 281 10.83 -12.95 -36.76
CA SER A 281 9.46 -13.45 -36.98
C SER A 281 8.51 -13.07 -35.85
N HIS A 282 7.48 -12.27 -36.15
CA HIS A 282 6.31 -12.11 -35.28
C HIS A 282 5.24 -13.17 -35.60
N SER A 283 4.68 -13.78 -34.55
CA SER A 283 3.48 -14.60 -34.64
C SER A 283 2.23 -13.73 -34.72
N HIS A 284 1.42 -13.92 -35.77
CA HIS A 284 0.19 -13.16 -36.00
C HIS A 284 -0.97 -13.60 -35.09
N PHE A 285 -1.61 -12.63 -34.44
CA PHE A 285 -3.04 -12.72 -34.08
C PHE A 285 -3.89 -12.17 -35.24
N PRO A 286 -5.02 -12.78 -35.59
CA PRO A 286 -5.90 -12.26 -36.65
C PRO A 286 -6.77 -11.11 -36.11
N HIS A 287 -6.49 -9.89 -36.56
CA HIS A 287 -7.47 -8.81 -36.50
C HIS A 287 -8.52 -9.02 -37.59
N ILE A 288 -9.79 -9.17 -37.20
CA ILE A 288 -10.92 -8.96 -38.10
C ILE A 288 -11.38 -7.51 -37.93
N SER A 289 -11.29 -6.74 -39.01
CA SER A 289 -11.87 -5.41 -39.11
C SER A 289 -12.47 -5.23 -40.49
N ASN A 290 -13.78 -4.95 -40.54
CA ASN A 290 -14.36 -4.08 -41.58
C ASN A 290 -15.72 -3.53 -41.11
N PRO A 291 -16.22 -2.45 -41.73
CA PRO A 291 -17.06 -1.47 -41.04
C PRO A 291 -18.53 -1.49 -41.50
N VAL A 292 -19.37 -0.61 -40.93
CA VAL A 292 -20.22 0.38 -41.64
C VAL A 292 -21.13 1.14 -40.66
N ASN A 293 -21.32 2.43 -40.96
CA ASN A 293 -22.30 3.44 -40.50
C ASN A 293 -23.27 3.15 -39.35
N GLY A 294 -23.44 4.17 -38.50
CA GLY A 294 -24.57 4.28 -37.59
C GLY A 294 -25.86 4.77 -38.27
N THR A 295 -26.99 4.48 -37.64
CA THR A 295 -28.25 5.20 -37.83
C THR A 295 -29.01 5.19 -36.51
N SER A 296 -29.57 6.33 -36.12
CA SER A 296 -30.39 6.45 -34.91
C SER A 296 -31.75 5.77 -35.10
N MET A 297 -32.27 5.09 -34.08
CA MET A 297 -33.58 5.38 -33.45
C MET A 297 -34.11 4.24 -32.55
N THR A 298 -34.81 4.65 -31.49
CA THR A 298 -35.90 3.96 -30.77
C THR A 298 -35.69 2.55 -30.18
N SER A 299 -35.74 2.49 -28.84
CA SER A 299 -35.94 1.28 -28.05
C SER A 299 -37.35 0.67 -28.21
N PRO A 300 -37.50 -0.65 -28.03
CA PRO A 300 -38.72 -1.21 -27.48
C PRO A 300 -38.46 -1.87 -26.11
N ASN A 301 -39.24 -1.42 -25.12
CA ASN A 301 -39.31 -1.98 -23.77
C ASN A 301 -39.83 -3.44 -23.80
N ARG A 302 -39.14 -4.36 -23.13
CA ARG A 302 -39.69 -5.68 -22.77
C ARG A 302 -39.42 -6.02 -21.32
N GLN A 303 -40.44 -5.82 -20.49
CA GLN A 303 -40.52 -6.33 -19.13
C GLN A 303 -40.56 -7.87 -19.15
N PHE A 304 -39.77 -8.51 -18.30
CA PHE A 304 -39.92 -9.93 -17.97
C PHE A 304 -40.47 -10.05 -16.54
N THR A 305 -41.68 -10.61 -16.42
CA THR A 305 -42.37 -10.84 -15.15
C THR A 305 -41.93 -12.17 -14.53
N PHE A 306 -41.17 -12.11 -13.43
CA PHE A 306 -40.90 -13.28 -12.59
C PHE A 306 -42.06 -13.54 -11.61
N GLY A 307 -42.85 -14.58 -11.86
CA GLY A 307 -43.91 -15.04 -10.96
C GLY A 307 -43.49 -16.24 -10.13
N ASN A 308 -43.02 -16.03 -8.90
CA ASN A 308 -42.76 -17.11 -7.94
C ASN A 308 -43.94 -17.30 -6.96
N LYS A 309 -44.64 -18.43 -7.07
CA LYS A 309 -45.72 -18.81 -6.16
C LYS A 309 -45.15 -19.39 -4.85
N VAL A 310 -45.38 -18.68 -3.74
CA VAL A 310 -45.13 -19.21 -2.39
C VAL A 310 -46.23 -20.21 -2.02
N ARG A 311 -45.86 -21.44 -1.64
CA ARG A 311 -46.78 -22.39 -0.98
C ARG A 311 -46.70 -22.19 0.54
N LYS A 312 -47.80 -21.77 1.17
CA LYS A 312 -48.00 -21.89 2.61
C LYS A 312 -48.73 -23.21 2.91
N ALA A 313 -48.30 -23.93 3.95
CA ALA A 313 -49.06 -25.03 4.53
C ALA A 313 -50.01 -24.49 5.61
N SER A 314 -51.25 -24.98 5.63
CA SER A 314 -52.22 -24.66 6.67
C SER A 314 -52.26 -25.77 7.72
N LEU A 315 -52.16 -25.39 9.00
CA LEU A 315 -52.54 -26.24 10.13
C LEU A 315 -54.01 -25.96 10.46
N ASN A 316 -54.87 -26.97 10.34
CA ASN A 316 -56.24 -26.89 10.83
C ASN A 316 -56.29 -27.33 12.30
N GLY A 317 -56.83 -26.46 13.16
CA GLY A 317 -57.36 -26.85 14.46
C GLY A 317 -58.88 -26.88 14.41
N SER A 318 -59.50 -27.93 14.93
CA SER A 318 -60.95 -27.98 15.14
C SER A 318 -61.23 -28.82 16.38
N SER A 319 -61.65 -28.14 17.45
CA SER A 319 -62.17 -28.74 18.67
C SER A 319 -63.69 -28.91 18.55
N THR A 320 -64.22 -30.08 18.88
CA THR A 320 -65.66 -30.30 19.09
C THR A 320 -65.90 -30.96 20.45
N SER A 321 -66.98 -30.53 21.09
CA SER A 321 -67.30 -30.78 22.49
C SER A 321 -68.28 -31.94 22.71
N SER A 322 -68.21 -32.52 23.92
CA SER A 322 -69.32 -33.11 24.70
C SER A 322 -70.08 -34.30 24.12
N GLY A 323 -70.06 -35.40 24.88
CA GLY A 323 -70.81 -36.65 24.65
C GLY A 323 -70.30 -37.72 25.59
#